data_AF-A0A4R2CX14-F1
#
_entry.id   AF-A0A4R2CX14-F1
#
_cell.length_a   1.000
_cell.length_b   1.000
_cell.length_c   1.000
_cell.angle_alpha   90.00
_cell.angle_beta   90.00
_cell.angle_gamma   90.00
#
_symmetry.space_group_name_H-M   'P 1'
#
loop_
_entity.id
_entity.type
_entity.pdbx_description
1 polymer ?
#
loop_
_entity_poly.entity_id
_entity_poly.type
_entity_poly.pdbx_seq_one_letter_code
_entity_poly.pdbx_strand_id
1 'polypeptide(L)'
;MLSTPALHAFDVTPEWLTSRTFTFRVEPAGPTISESFVFHRNGFIVGYSHGNEKSWELEAGTVRILDGNGKATCILKVRSCEDGKAELSGFFHNPTADYAATDVVHVLEENGSDYHARIQSFDLFDTLVARRCYDPLAVFRNVEAKSNIANFAARRHTVEMAMFGRRTYGLEDIYELLVAEGFLTAKQSRVLMLMELEEEWDTLFPIREVIAHVNPGDIIISDMYLPRSFIQRVLKEKCGLDNELYLSNYGKHHRQIWPAITERYALRSHFGDNVHADIVGPSEFGIQPILVTISKWSKTEEILHGVGLPKYAHALRQVRLQTFHRTPAIANALNAQLAVNIPLMLLGSFWIRYCAASFRADRILTAARDCNLWQEMLASAHFARCGMPLSTYIKISRTLCHESSDAYEAYLQSNLGTRSLLVDMVGTGKSLLALVERLGLGDRLRPCILVADPVAAAHAPALDAFILKDFFQCRIFIEGLNASLDGSAVTAASDQHMIRILTQPNEFGDAMREIITVSRALFRDFLGELNTFQPPGEFPHPAALRAAAEGIVEQLPEQALKLETLLFEQGANLAPANMARIANA
;
A
#
# COMPACT_ATOMS: atom_id res chain seq x y z
N MET A 1 -15.96 -16.55 -60.18
CA MET A 1 -16.08 -16.31 -58.72
C MET A 1 -14.67 -16.14 -58.20
N LEU A 2 -14.26 -14.89 -57.98
CA LEU A 2 -12.97 -14.57 -57.35
C LEU A 2 -13.13 -14.87 -55.87
N SER A 3 -12.27 -15.74 -55.34
CA SER A 3 -12.19 -16.05 -53.92
C SER A 3 -11.78 -14.80 -53.15
N THR A 4 -12.68 -14.29 -52.32
CA THR A 4 -12.38 -13.30 -51.28
C THR A 4 -11.23 -13.83 -50.44
N PRO A 5 -10.13 -13.07 -50.22
CA PRO A 5 -9.11 -13.51 -49.29
C PRO A 5 -9.75 -13.60 -47.91
N ALA A 6 -9.66 -14.77 -47.28
CA ALA A 6 -9.97 -14.89 -45.86
C ALA A 6 -8.98 -13.99 -45.10
N LEU A 7 -9.45 -12.83 -44.64
CA LEU A 7 -8.77 -12.06 -43.61
C LEU A 7 -8.72 -12.97 -42.38
N HIS A 8 -7.56 -13.59 -42.13
CA HIS A 8 -7.30 -14.18 -40.84
C HIS A 8 -7.45 -13.05 -39.82
N ALA A 9 -8.42 -13.18 -38.91
CA ALA A 9 -8.53 -12.29 -37.76
C ALA A 9 -7.19 -12.37 -37.02
N PHE A 10 -6.46 -11.26 -37.00
CA PHE A 10 -5.20 -11.18 -36.28
C PHE A 10 -5.52 -11.02 -34.79
N ASP A 11 -5.39 -12.11 -34.03
CA ASP A 11 -5.63 -12.09 -32.59
C ASP A 11 -4.42 -11.53 -31.85
N VAL A 12 -4.62 -10.40 -31.18
CA VAL A 12 -3.60 -9.77 -30.32
C VAL A 12 -3.47 -10.61 -29.04
N THR A 13 -2.26 -11.12 -28.79
CA THR A 13 -1.93 -11.88 -27.58
C THR A 13 -0.89 -11.15 -26.72
N PRO A 14 -0.82 -11.41 -25.40
CA PRO A 14 0.23 -10.87 -24.55
C PRO A 14 1.65 -11.22 -25.05
N GLU A 15 1.85 -12.42 -25.57
CA GLU A 15 3.13 -12.87 -26.15
C GLU A 15 3.48 -12.04 -27.39
N TRP A 16 2.50 -11.74 -28.25
CA TRP A 16 2.73 -10.89 -29.41
C TRP A 16 3.11 -9.45 -29.03
N LEU A 17 2.41 -8.87 -28.03
CA LEU A 17 2.66 -7.51 -27.53
C LEU A 17 4.03 -7.37 -26.86
N THR A 18 4.40 -8.34 -26.04
CA THR A 18 5.61 -8.27 -25.20
C THR A 18 6.90 -8.64 -25.93
N SER A 19 6.80 -9.20 -27.14
CA SER A 19 7.93 -9.62 -27.98
C SER A 19 8.34 -8.59 -29.04
N ARG A 20 7.89 -7.34 -28.92
CA ARG A 20 8.04 -6.31 -29.95
C ARG A 20 8.33 -4.94 -29.36
N THR A 21 8.92 -4.09 -30.19
CA THR A 21 9.07 -2.65 -29.91
C THR A 21 8.16 -1.86 -30.83
N PHE A 22 7.49 -0.87 -30.24
CA PHE A 22 6.55 -0.02 -30.95
C PHE A 22 7.06 1.43 -31.00
N THR A 23 6.81 2.06 -32.14
CA THR A 23 6.83 3.51 -32.27
C THR A 23 5.46 4.03 -31.85
N PHE A 24 5.42 4.80 -30.77
CA PHE A 24 4.22 5.48 -30.29
C PHE A 24 4.11 6.87 -30.92
N ARG A 25 3.03 7.12 -31.66
CA ARG A 25 2.71 8.38 -32.33
C ARG A 25 1.29 8.84 -32.04
N VAL A 26 1.02 10.09 -32.39
CA VAL A 26 -0.29 10.72 -32.29
C VAL A 26 -0.72 11.29 -33.65
N GLU A 27 -1.92 10.91 -34.12
CA GLU A 27 -2.55 11.43 -35.34
C GLU A 27 -3.60 12.51 -35.00
N PRO A 28 -3.91 13.46 -35.92
CA PRO A 28 -3.44 13.56 -37.31
C PRO A 28 -2.16 14.39 -37.55
N ALA A 29 -1.70 15.19 -36.60
CA ALA A 29 -0.52 16.08 -36.78
C ALA A 29 0.50 15.99 -35.62
N GLY A 30 0.45 14.91 -34.85
CA GLY A 30 1.21 14.80 -33.62
C GLY A 30 2.61 14.19 -33.81
N PRO A 31 3.56 14.50 -32.91
CA PRO A 31 4.91 13.97 -32.97
C PRO A 31 4.99 12.49 -32.60
N THR A 32 6.10 11.84 -32.95
CA THR A 32 6.52 10.60 -32.31
C THR A 32 6.74 10.87 -30.81
N ILE A 33 5.99 10.16 -29.97
CA ILE A 33 6.07 10.23 -28.51
C ILE A 33 7.22 9.35 -27.98
N SER A 34 7.37 8.15 -28.55
CA SER A 34 8.47 7.24 -28.21
C SER A 34 8.77 6.29 -29.36
N GLU A 35 10.05 6.00 -29.59
CA GLU A 35 10.49 4.96 -30.53
C GLU A 35 10.82 3.63 -29.83
N SER A 36 10.64 3.59 -28.51
CA SER A 36 11.10 2.49 -27.65
C SER A 36 9.97 1.90 -26.80
N PHE A 37 8.71 2.14 -27.18
CA PHE A 37 7.54 1.70 -26.41
C PHE A 37 7.46 0.17 -26.39
N VAL A 38 7.40 -0.41 -25.19
CA VAL A 38 7.31 -1.86 -24.98
C VAL A 38 6.28 -2.18 -23.92
N PHE A 39 5.45 -3.19 -24.20
CA PHE A 39 4.56 -3.80 -23.24
C PHE A 39 5.34 -4.74 -22.33
N HIS A 40 5.30 -4.52 -21.02
CA HIS A 40 5.88 -5.43 -20.03
C HIS A 40 4.89 -6.53 -19.67
N ARG A 41 5.36 -7.78 -19.53
CA ARG A 41 4.53 -8.96 -19.19
C ARG A 41 3.72 -8.85 -17.89
N ASN A 42 4.11 -7.94 -17.00
CA ASN A 42 3.42 -7.68 -15.73
C ASN A 42 2.49 -6.45 -15.80
N GLY A 43 2.14 -5.99 -17.00
CA GLY A 43 1.19 -4.90 -17.22
C GLY A 43 1.80 -3.50 -17.24
N PHE A 44 3.12 -3.35 -17.05
CA PHE A 44 3.79 -2.04 -17.11
C PHE A 44 4.07 -1.59 -18.55
N ILE A 45 4.24 -0.28 -18.73
CA ILE A 45 4.73 0.32 -19.97
C ILE A 45 6.20 0.72 -19.80
N VAL A 46 7.04 0.39 -20.78
CA VAL A 46 8.50 0.63 -20.76
C VAL A 46 8.93 1.41 -22.00
N GLY A 47 9.99 2.21 -21.88
CA GLY A 47 10.48 3.09 -22.96
C GLY A 47 9.63 4.35 -23.17
N TYR A 48 8.68 4.57 -22.26
CA TYR A 48 7.84 5.75 -22.19
C TYR A 48 7.35 5.91 -20.74
N SER A 49 7.17 7.15 -20.27
CA SER A 49 6.66 7.40 -18.92
C SER A 49 5.80 8.65 -18.91
N HIS A 50 4.51 8.48 -18.67
CA HIS A 50 3.56 9.58 -18.53
C HIS A 50 2.42 9.20 -17.58
N GLY A 51 1.64 10.19 -17.14
CA GLY A 51 0.52 10.01 -16.20
C GLY A 51 -0.65 9.21 -16.78
N ASN A 52 -0.87 9.37 -18.08
CA ASN A 52 -2.04 8.84 -18.78
C ASN A 52 -1.83 7.39 -19.27
N GLU A 53 -0.59 6.92 -19.35
CA GLU A 53 -0.21 5.61 -19.85
C GLU A 53 0.73 4.95 -18.83
N LYS A 54 0.15 4.41 -17.76
CA LYS A 54 0.88 3.75 -16.68
C LYS A 54 0.97 2.25 -16.86
N SER A 55 -0.12 1.65 -17.30
CA SER A 55 -0.24 0.21 -17.42
C SER A 55 -1.08 -0.18 -18.62
N TRP A 56 -1.12 -1.48 -18.90
CA TRP A 56 -1.92 -2.03 -19.98
C TRP A 56 -2.56 -3.35 -19.57
N GLU A 57 -3.69 -3.66 -20.20
CA GLU A 57 -4.37 -4.95 -20.09
C GLU A 57 -4.97 -5.34 -21.45
N LEU A 58 -5.29 -6.63 -21.59
CA LEU A 58 -5.99 -7.16 -22.76
C LEU A 58 -7.41 -7.53 -22.34
N GLU A 59 -8.41 -6.93 -22.98
CA GLU A 59 -9.82 -7.23 -22.73
C GLU A 59 -10.55 -7.41 -24.06
N ALA A 60 -11.23 -8.54 -24.21
CA ALA A 60 -12.06 -8.85 -25.39
C ALA A 60 -11.35 -8.61 -26.75
N GLY A 61 -10.06 -8.94 -26.85
CA GLY A 61 -9.25 -8.76 -28.07
C GLY A 61 -8.80 -7.32 -28.34
N THR A 62 -9.00 -6.40 -27.39
CA THR A 62 -8.53 -5.02 -27.46
C THR A 62 -7.47 -4.74 -26.39
N VAL A 63 -6.50 -3.88 -26.72
CA VAL A 63 -5.45 -3.47 -25.77
C VAL A 63 -5.90 -2.18 -25.11
N ARG A 64 -6.06 -2.20 -23.79
CA ARG A 64 -6.44 -1.03 -23.01
C ARG A 64 -5.20 -0.43 -22.38
N ILE A 65 -4.95 0.84 -22.66
CA ILE A 65 -3.92 1.63 -21.98
C ILE A 65 -4.58 2.36 -20.82
N LEU A 66 -4.06 2.17 -19.62
CA LEU A 66 -4.65 2.67 -18.39
C LEU A 66 -3.78 3.75 -17.76
N ASP A 67 -4.41 4.77 -17.19
CA ASP A 67 -3.74 5.80 -16.39
C ASP A 67 -3.44 5.33 -14.96
N GLY A 68 -2.91 6.25 -14.13
CA GLY A 68 -2.67 6.00 -12.70
C GLY A 68 -3.94 5.78 -11.85
N ASN A 69 -5.13 6.03 -12.39
CA ASN A 69 -6.41 5.74 -11.74
C ASN A 69 -6.97 4.38 -12.18
N GLY A 70 -6.33 3.71 -13.15
CA GLY A 70 -6.82 2.46 -13.71
C GLY A 70 -7.88 2.62 -14.79
N LYS A 71 -8.12 3.85 -15.25
CA LYS A 71 -9.11 4.13 -16.29
C LYS A 71 -8.45 4.08 -17.65
N ALA A 72 -9.16 3.54 -18.62
CA ALA A 72 -8.66 3.46 -19.99
C ALA A 72 -8.57 4.86 -20.60
N THR A 73 -7.35 5.27 -20.92
CA THR A 73 -7.07 6.49 -21.71
C THR A 73 -7.02 6.19 -23.19
N CYS A 74 -6.84 4.92 -23.56
CA CYS A 74 -6.95 4.48 -24.93
C CYS A 74 -7.40 3.03 -25.01
N ILE A 75 -8.31 2.73 -25.94
CA ILE A 75 -8.69 1.36 -26.30
C ILE A 75 -8.18 1.13 -27.73
N LEU A 76 -7.08 0.41 -27.84
CA LEU A 76 -6.38 0.16 -29.08
C LEU A 76 -6.91 -1.11 -29.76
N LYS A 77 -7.13 -1.00 -31.06
CA LYS A 77 -7.53 -2.09 -31.95
C LYS A 77 -6.54 -2.23 -33.09
N VAL A 78 -6.46 -3.44 -33.63
CA VAL A 78 -5.64 -3.72 -34.81
C VAL A 78 -6.18 -2.94 -36.01
N ARG A 79 -5.33 -2.11 -36.59
CA ARG A 79 -5.49 -1.44 -37.87
C ARG A 79 -4.59 -2.17 -38.87
N SER A 80 -5.17 -2.69 -39.94
CA SER A 80 -4.40 -3.27 -41.05
C SER A 80 -3.96 -2.14 -41.98
N CYS A 81 -2.65 -2.04 -42.24
CA CYS A 81 -2.10 -1.06 -43.17
C CYS A 81 -1.85 -1.68 -44.56
N GLU A 82 -1.80 -0.83 -45.60
CA GLU A 82 -1.63 -1.26 -47.00
C GLU A 82 -0.37 -2.10 -47.22
N ASP A 83 0.65 -1.89 -46.38
CA ASP A 83 1.95 -2.56 -46.41
C ASP A 83 1.92 -3.97 -45.77
N GLY A 84 0.77 -4.42 -45.27
CA GLY A 84 0.60 -5.71 -44.59
C GLY A 84 1.09 -5.74 -43.14
N LYS A 85 1.55 -4.62 -42.60
CA LYS A 85 1.88 -4.46 -41.17
C LYS A 85 0.62 -4.24 -40.34
N ALA A 86 0.60 -4.83 -39.15
CA ALA A 86 -0.45 -4.61 -38.16
C ALA A 86 -0.02 -3.48 -37.21
N GLU A 87 -0.87 -2.48 -37.06
CA GLU A 87 -0.69 -1.39 -36.11
C GLU A 87 -1.79 -1.43 -35.06
N LEU A 88 -1.55 -0.88 -33.89
CA LEU A 88 -2.60 -0.68 -32.88
C LEU A 88 -3.00 0.79 -32.88
N SER A 89 -4.30 1.06 -32.98
CA SER A 89 -4.79 2.45 -32.94
C SER A 89 -6.08 2.60 -32.15
N GLY A 90 -6.28 3.76 -31.54
CA GLY A 90 -7.46 4.07 -30.76
C GLY A 90 -7.53 5.55 -30.39
N PHE A 91 -8.73 6.05 -30.13
CA PHE A 91 -8.91 7.43 -29.66
C PHE A 91 -8.35 7.60 -28.26
N PHE A 92 -7.73 8.75 -28.02
CA PHE A 92 -7.35 9.17 -26.69
C PHE A 92 -8.55 9.74 -25.93
N HIS A 93 -8.72 9.29 -24.70
CA HIS A 93 -9.74 9.73 -23.76
C HIS A 93 -9.08 10.62 -22.71
N ASN A 94 -9.52 11.87 -22.61
CA ASN A 94 -8.85 12.86 -21.76
C ASN A 94 -9.24 12.69 -20.28
N PRO A 95 -8.30 12.34 -19.37
CA PRO A 95 -8.61 12.18 -17.95
C PRO A 95 -9.13 13.46 -17.28
N THR A 96 -8.76 14.64 -17.77
CA THR A 96 -9.21 15.93 -17.20
C THR A 96 -10.58 16.37 -17.71
N ALA A 97 -11.15 15.67 -18.69
CA ALA A 97 -12.46 15.95 -19.28
C ALA A 97 -13.39 14.73 -19.15
N ASP A 98 -13.36 14.09 -17.98
CA ASP A 98 -14.18 12.92 -17.66
C ASP A 98 -14.06 11.79 -18.70
N TYR A 99 -12.83 11.58 -19.19
CA TYR A 99 -12.51 10.55 -20.19
C TYR A 99 -13.31 10.68 -21.49
N ALA A 100 -13.77 11.90 -21.81
CA ALA A 100 -14.34 12.20 -23.11
C ALA A 100 -13.34 11.86 -24.22
N ALA A 101 -13.84 11.18 -25.25
CA ALA A 101 -13.05 10.89 -26.44
C ALA A 101 -12.63 12.19 -27.12
N THR A 102 -11.39 12.23 -27.57
CA THR A 102 -10.83 13.37 -28.31
C THR A 102 -10.64 13.00 -29.78
N ASP A 103 -10.37 13.99 -30.62
CA ASP A 103 -9.98 13.77 -32.02
C ASP A 103 -8.53 13.25 -32.17
N VAL A 104 -7.81 13.11 -31.06
CA VAL A 104 -6.44 12.58 -31.03
C VAL A 104 -6.49 11.06 -31.08
N VAL A 105 -5.75 10.47 -32.01
CA VAL A 105 -5.62 9.02 -32.13
C VAL A 105 -4.21 8.61 -31.73
N HIS A 106 -4.10 7.70 -30.77
CA HIS A 106 -2.85 7.04 -30.42
C HIS A 106 -2.60 5.91 -31.41
N VAL A 107 -1.38 5.83 -31.93
CA VAL A 107 -0.95 4.78 -32.86
C VAL A 107 0.34 4.15 -32.34
N LEU A 108 0.35 2.82 -32.25
CA LEU A 108 1.53 2.01 -31.98
C LEU A 108 1.86 1.18 -33.23
N GLU A 109 2.95 1.54 -33.89
CA GLU A 109 3.47 0.86 -35.08
C GLU A 109 4.63 -0.05 -34.65
N GLU A 110 4.59 -1.35 -34.96
CA GLU A 110 5.75 -2.22 -34.76
C GLU A 110 6.96 -1.68 -35.54
N ASN A 111 8.07 -1.47 -34.86
CA ASN A 111 9.33 -1.06 -35.47
C ASN A 111 10.39 -2.16 -35.39
N GLY A 112 11.43 -2.06 -36.21
CA GLY A 112 12.48 -3.06 -36.31
C GLY A 112 13.51 -3.03 -35.15
N SER A 113 13.24 -2.28 -34.08
CA SER A 113 14.17 -2.15 -32.95
C SER A 113 14.19 -3.41 -32.09
N ASP A 114 15.37 -3.73 -31.57
CA ASP A 114 15.59 -4.81 -30.62
C ASP A 114 15.34 -4.39 -29.16
N TYR A 115 14.81 -3.18 -28.91
CA TYR A 115 14.68 -2.61 -27.57
C TYR A 115 13.91 -3.53 -26.61
N HIS A 116 12.90 -4.27 -27.08
CA HIS A 116 12.16 -5.25 -26.28
C HIS A 116 13.03 -6.42 -25.77
N ALA A 117 14.07 -6.80 -26.52
CA ALA A 117 14.99 -7.89 -26.19
C ALA A 117 16.17 -7.45 -25.30
N ARG A 118 16.40 -6.14 -25.17
CA ARG A 118 17.41 -5.58 -24.26
C ARG A 118 17.03 -5.82 -22.81
N ILE A 119 18.02 -5.94 -21.93
CA ILE A 119 17.79 -6.23 -20.51
C ILE A 119 17.75 -4.95 -19.66
N GLN A 120 17.28 -5.08 -18.43
CA GLN A 120 17.33 -4.03 -17.41
C GLN A 120 18.35 -4.39 -16.35
N SER A 121 18.81 -3.38 -15.61
CA SER A 121 19.62 -3.57 -14.42
C SER A 121 18.98 -2.92 -13.21
N PHE A 122 19.20 -3.49 -12.02
CA PHE A 122 18.59 -3.02 -10.77
C PHE A 122 19.64 -2.94 -9.67
N ASP A 123 19.64 -1.86 -8.90
CA ASP A 123 20.23 -1.89 -7.57
C ASP A 123 19.44 -2.83 -6.64
N LEU A 124 20.06 -3.24 -5.53
CA LEU A 124 19.45 -4.10 -4.54
C LEU A 124 18.85 -3.33 -3.36
N PHE A 125 19.62 -2.49 -2.66
CA PHE A 125 19.21 -1.95 -1.36
C PHE A 125 18.43 -0.65 -1.54
N ASP A 126 17.33 -0.52 -0.81
CA ASP A 126 16.34 0.56 -0.97
C ASP A 126 15.74 0.67 -2.40
N THR A 127 15.97 -0.37 -3.22
CA THR A 127 15.48 -0.56 -4.59
C THR A 127 14.66 -1.85 -4.73
N LEU A 128 15.26 -3.03 -4.51
CA LEU A 128 14.57 -4.33 -4.53
C LEU A 128 14.27 -4.87 -3.12
N VAL A 129 15.08 -4.50 -2.14
CA VAL A 129 14.86 -4.79 -0.72
C VAL A 129 14.96 -3.52 0.10
N ALA A 130 14.15 -3.41 1.14
CA ALA A 130 14.25 -2.37 2.15
C ALA A 130 14.52 -2.98 3.52
N ARG A 131 14.99 -2.15 4.45
CA ARG A 131 15.17 -2.53 5.86
C ARG A 131 13.96 -2.14 6.71
N ARG A 132 13.72 -2.88 7.80
CA ARG A 132 12.78 -2.56 8.91
C ARG A 132 13.28 -1.43 9.82
N CYS A 133 14.10 -0.55 9.26
CA CYS A 133 14.57 0.69 9.83
C CYS A 133 14.74 1.67 8.66
N TYR A 134 14.56 2.96 8.93
CA TYR A 134 14.79 3.98 7.90
C TYR A 134 16.26 4.40 7.83
N ASP A 135 16.95 4.41 8.97
CA ASP A 135 18.38 4.67 9.05
C ASP A 135 19.15 3.33 8.99
N PRO A 136 19.99 3.09 7.96
CA PRO A 136 20.78 1.86 7.85
C PRO A 136 21.75 1.67 9.03
N LEU A 137 22.20 2.74 9.70
CA LEU A 137 23.05 2.63 10.89
C LEU A 137 22.33 2.01 12.09
N ALA A 138 21.01 1.84 12.04
CA ALA A 138 20.25 1.14 13.07
C ALA A 138 20.69 -0.32 13.24
N VAL A 139 21.14 -0.98 12.16
CA VAL A 139 21.68 -2.35 12.22
C VAL A 139 22.85 -2.40 13.19
N PHE A 140 23.82 -1.49 13.05
CA PHE A 140 24.98 -1.45 13.93
C PHE A 140 24.62 -1.11 15.38
N ARG A 141 23.65 -0.21 15.60
CA ARG A 141 23.15 0.12 16.94
C ARG A 141 22.45 -1.06 17.60
N ASN A 142 21.72 -1.87 16.83
CA ASN A 142 21.07 -3.07 17.34
C ASN A 142 22.11 -4.13 17.72
N VAL A 143 23.16 -4.31 16.91
CA VAL A 143 24.28 -5.20 17.25
C VAL A 143 25.00 -4.71 18.51
N GLU A 144 25.25 -3.40 18.64
CA GLU A 144 25.84 -2.80 19.85
C GLU A 144 24.98 -3.09 21.09
N ALA A 145 23.67 -2.85 21.02
CA ALA A 145 22.75 -3.10 22.13
C ALA A 145 22.69 -4.60 22.52
N LYS A 146 22.67 -5.50 21.53
CA LYS A 146 22.63 -6.96 21.76
C LYS A 146 23.94 -7.52 22.29
N SER A 147 25.08 -6.99 21.84
CA SER A 147 26.41 -7.47 22.22
C SER A 147 26.95 -6.84 23.51
N ASN A 148 26.38 -5.71 23.93
CA ASN A 148 26.83 -4.90 25.06
C ASN A 148 28.29 -4.42 24.92
N ILE A 149 28.75 -4.18 23.68
CA ILE A 149 30.07 -3.62 23.39
C ILE A 149 29.91 -2.13 23.11
N ALA A 150 30.21 -1.33 24.13
CA ALA A 150 30.06 0.12 24.06
C ALA A 150 30.82 0.73 22.87
N ASN A 151 30.15 1.67 22.21
CA ASN A 151 30.66 2.44 21.08
C ASN A 151 30.91 1.61 19.80
N PHE A 152 30.41 0.37 19.73
CA PHE A 152 30.60 -0.51 18.58
C PHE A 152 30.06 0.13 17.30
N ALA A 153 28.84 0.68 17.30
CA ALA A 153 28.21 1.17 16.07
C ALA A 153 29.01 2.32 15.43
N ALA A 154 29.44 3.29 16.25
CA ALA A 154 30.22 4.43 15.78
C ALA A 154 31.62 4.01 15.27
N ARG A 155 32.29 3.09 15.96
CA ARG A 155 33.60 2.58 15.54
C ARG A 155 33.51 1.78 14.25
N ARG A 156 32.55 0.85 14.16
CA ARG A 156 32.27 0.03 12.97
C ARG A 156 32.03 0.90 11.73
N HIS A 157 31.24 1.96 11.85
CA HIS A 157 30.99 2.89 10.74
C HIS A 157 32.25 3.68 10.34
N THR A 158 33.01 4.18 11.32
CA THR A 158 34.22 4.98 11.06
C THR A 158 35.28 4.17 10.31
N VAL A 159 35.48 2.90 10.70
CA VAL A 159 36.46 1.99 10.07
C VAL A 159 36.11 1.77 8.60
N GLU A 160 34.85 1.53 8.27
CA GLU A 160 34.39 1.38 6.88
C GLU A 160 34.64 2.65 6.06
N MET A 161 34.25 3.81 6.60
CA MET A 161 34.46 5.10 5.94
C MET A 161 35.94 5.42 5.69
N ALA A 162 36.85 4.91 6.52
CA ALA A 162 38.29 5.05 6.30
C ALA A 162 38.81 4.20 5.11
N MET A 163 38.09 3.15 4.72
CA MET A 163 38.41 2.29 3.57
C MET A 163 37.66 2.69 2.30
N PHE A 164 36.44 3.22 2.44
CA PHE A 164 35.55 3.55 1.32
C PHE A 164 36.25 4.39 0.25
N GLY A 165 36.21 3.90 -0.98
CA GLY A 165 36.78 4.57 -2.16
C GLY A 165 38.30 4.56 -2.27
N ARG A 166 39.03 3.92 -1.34
CA ARG A 166 40.50 3.85 -1.36
C ARG A 166 41.04 2.51 -1.85
N ARG A 167 40.32 1.42 -1.52
CA ARG A 167 40.63 0.04 -1.92
C ARG A 167 39.36 -0.79 -1.91
N THR A 168 39.29 -1.87 -2.67
CA THR A 168 38.25 -2.90 -2.52
C THR A 168 38.36 -3.53 -1.12
N TYR A 169 37.23 -3.82 -0.48
CA TYR A 169 37.19 -4.39 0.86
C TYR A 169 35.94 -5.24 1.06
N GLY A 170 35.98 -6.23 1.94
CA GLY A 170 34.82 -7.00 2.40
C GLY A 170 34.45 -6.66 3.83
N LEU A 171 33.38 -7.30 4.31
CA LEU A 171 33.01 -7.27 5.72
C LEU A 171 34.16 -7.75 6.61
N GLU A 172 34.86 -8.81 6.19
CA GLU A 172 36.01 -9.37 6.89
C GLU A 172 37.13 -8.33 7.09
N ASP A 173 37.47 -7.54 6.07
CA ASP A 173 38.50 -6.49 6.16
C ASP A 173 38.17 -5.45 7.24
N ILE A 174 36.89 -5.06 7.33
CA ILE A 174 36.41 -4.09 8.33
C ILE A 174 36.63 -4.67 9.74
N TYR A 175 36.25 -5.92 9.94
CA TYR A 175 36.38 -6.61 11.22
C TYR A 175 37.83 -6.93 11.59
N GLU A 176 38.69 -7.18 10.61
CA GLU A 176 40.14 -7.31 10.81
C GLU A 176 40.76 -5.98 11.26
N LEU A 177 40.35 -4.84 10.67
CA LEU A 177 40.86 -3.54 11.10
C LEU A 177 40.41 -3.17 12.53
N LEU A 178 39.16 -3.49 12.90
CA LEU A 178 38.70 -3.33 14.30
C LEU A 178 39.52 -4.16 15.29
N VAL A 179 40.04 -5.32 14.88
CA VAL A 179 40.96 -6.14 15.70
C VAL A 179 42.37 -5.53 15.72
N ALA A 180 42.88 -5.11 14.57
CA ALA A 180 44.20 -4.50 14.45
C ALA A 180 44.34 -3.19 15.24
N GLU A 181 43.27 -2.41 15.35
CA GLU A 181 43.19 -1.21 16.19
C GLU A 181 43.03 -1.51 17.69
N GLY A 182 42.92 -2.78 18.07
CA GLY A 182 42.73 -3.21 19.46
C GLY A 182 41.33 -2.92 20.02
N PHE A 183 40.37 -2.53 19.20
CA PHE A 183 38.99 -2.28 19.62
C PHE A 183 38.25 -3.59 19.93
N LEU A 184 38.48 -4.64 19.12
CA LEU A 184 37.92 -5.97 19.32
C LEU A 184 39.00 -7.03 19.50
N THR A 185 38.70 -8.06 20.30
CA THR A 185 39.43 -9.32 20.23
C THR A 185 39.03 -10.13 18.98
N ALA A 186 39.89 -11.04 18.53
CA ALA A 186 39.57 -11.94 17.42
C ALA A 186 38.28 -12.76 17.65
N LYS A 187 37.98 -13.11 18.92
CA LYS A 187 36.73 -13.79 19.29
C LYS A 187 35.52 -12.87 19.14
N GLN A 188 35.59 -11.63 19.66
CA GLN A 188 34.50 -10.66 19.53
C GLN A 188 34.22 -10.34 18.07
N SER A 189 35.27 -10.14 17.27
CA SER A 189 35.16 -9.87 15.83
C SER A 189 34.34 -10.94 15.10
N ARG A 190 34.64 -12.22 15.28
CA ARG A 190 33.85 -13.33 14.68
C ARG A 190 32.38 -13.32 15.11
N VAL A 191 32.11 -13.07 16.40
CA VAL A 191 30.74 -13.06 16.93
C VAL A 191 29.95 -11.88 16.40
N LEU A 192 30.50 -10.67 16.47
CA LEU A 192 29.85 -9.45 16.01
C LEU A 192 29.60 -9.46 14.50
N MET A 193 30.53 -9.99 13.70
CA MET A 193 30.35 -10.13 12.26
C MET A 193 29.14 -11.00 11.92
N LEU A 194 28.95 -12.11 12.65
CA LEU A 194 27.75 -12.96 12.50
C LEU A 194 26.49 -12.24 12.97
N MET A 195 26.56 -11.50 14.08
CA MET A 195 25.43 -10.70 14.58
C MET A 195 25.02 -9.59 13.60
N GLU A 196 25.98 -8.95 12.91
CA GLU A 196 25.71 -7.94 11.88
C GLU A 196 25.01 -8.57 10.68
N LEU A 197 25.46 -9.72 10.21
CA LEU A 197 24.79 -10.46 9.13
C LEU A 197 23.38 -10.93 9.52
N GLU A 198 23.20 -11.39 10.76
CA GLU A 198 21.90 -11.81 11.29
C GLU A 198 20.94 -10.62 11.41
N GLU A 199 21.39 -9.49 11.96
CA GLU A 199 20.59 -8.28 12.07
C GLU A 199 20.22 -7.71 10.69
N GLU A 200 21.17 -7.69 9.76
CA GLU A 200 20.91 -7.30 8.37
C GLU A 200 19.85 -8.22 7.76
N TRP A 201 19.99 -9.54 7.90
CA TRP A 201 19.04 -10.52 7.38
C TRP A 201 17.62 -10.32 7.94
N ASP A 202 17.52 -10.11 9.24
CA ASP A 202 16.26 -9.96 9.94
C ASP A 202 15.56 -8.66 9.57
N THR A 203 16.30 -7.60 9.25
CA THR A 203 15.69 -6.33 8.86
C THR A 203 15.25 -6.28 7.41
N LEU A 204 15.77 -7.14 6.52
CA LEU A 204 15.47 -7.07 5.09
C LEU A 204 14.11 -7.68 4.71
N PHE A 205 13.37 -6.94 3.88
CA PHE A 205 12.13 -7.38 3.23
C PHE A 205 12.03 -6.86 1.78
N PRO A 206 11.30 -7.55 0.88
CA PRO A 206 11.20 -7.18 -0.52
C PRO A 206 10.35 -5.93 -0.77
N ILE A 207 10.74 -5.14 -1.78
CA ILE A 207 9.92 -4.11 -2.40
C ILE A 207 9.21 -4.73 -3.61
N ARG A 208 7.98 -5.22 -3.40
CA ARG A 208 7.28 -6.08 -4.38
C ARG A 208 7.01 -5.40 -5.71
N GLU A 209 6.68 -4.11 -5.69
CA GLU A 209 6.41 -3.34 -6.91
C GLU A 209 7.64 -3.31 -7.83
N VAL A 210 8.82 -2.98 -7.31
CA VAL A 210 10.06 -2.92 -8.11
C VAL A 210 10.48 -4.32 -8.55
N ILE A 211 10.34 -5.34 -7.69
CA ILE A 211 10.59 -6.74 -8.05
C ILE A 211 9.70 -7.17 -9.24
N ALA A 212 8.47 -6.66 -9.33
CA ALA A 212 7.58 -6.99 -10.45
C ALA A 212 8.09 -6.46 -11.80
N HIS A 213 9.04 -5.51 -11.84
CA HIS A 213 9.70 -5.06 -13.07
C HIS A 213 10.86 -5.97 -13.51
N VAL A 214 11.31 -6.90 -12.67
CA VAL A 214 12.45 -7.76 -12.97
C VAL A 214 12.04 -8.93 -13.86
N ASN A 215 12.74 -9.11 -14.98
CA ASN A 215 12.59 -10.25 -15.87
C ASN A 215 13.70 -11.29 -15.66
N PRO A 216 13.47 -12.57 -16.01
CA PRO A 216 14.54 -13.53 -16.18
C PRO A 216 15.56 -12.97 -17.18
N GLY A 217 16.84 -12.98 -16.80
CA GLY A 217 17.93 -12.46 -17.62
C GLY A 217 18.29 -10.99 -17.38
N ASP A 218 17.46 -10.23 -16.66
CA ASP A 218 17.88 -8.93 -16.11
C ASP A 218 19.01 -9.13 -15.09
N ILE A 219 19.79 -8.09 -14.79
CA ILE A 219 20.95 -8.17 -13.90
C ILE A 219 20.79 -7.31 -12.65
N ILE A 220 21.44 -7.72 -11.57
CA ILE A 220 21.48 -6.96 -10.30
C ILE A 220 22.88 -6.36 -10.16
N ILE A 221 22.97 -5.06 -9.89
CA ILE A 221 24.23 -4.34 -9.70
C ILE A 221 24.17 -3.58 -8.36
N SER A 222 24.94 -4.03 -7.37
CA SER A 222 24.94 -3.43 -6.04
C SER A 222 26.35 -3.10 -5.54
N ASP A 223 26.49 -1.91 -4.95
CA ASP A 223 27.67 -1.49 -4.21
C ASP A 223 27.45 -1.83 -2.72
N MET A 224 28.02 -2.93 -2.25
CA MET A 224 27.84 -3.43 -0.89
C MET A 224 29.08 -4.20 -0.39
N TYR A 225 29.44 -4.00 0.88
CA TYR A 225 30.56 -4.69 1.55
C TYR A 225 30.23 -6.11 2.03
N LEU A 226 28.95 -6.50 2.00
CA LEU A 226 28.48 -7.79 2.49
C LEU A 226 28.95 -8.95 1.61
N PRO A 227 29.14 -10.16 2.18
CA PRO A 227 29.58 -11.32 1.41
C PRO A 227 28.66 -11.64 0.24
N ARG A 228 29.23 -12.04 -0.92
CA ARG A 228 28.46 -12.44 -2.11
C ARG A 228 27.43 -13.52 -1.81
N SER A 229 27.78 -14.52 -1.01
CA SER A 229 26.87 -15.61 -0.61
C SER A 229 25.66 -15.09 0.17
N PHE A 230 25.84 -14.07 1.01
CA PHE A 230 24.75 -13.42 1.73
C PHE A 230 23.81 -12.69 0.76
N ILE A 231 24.37 -11.90 -0.17
CA ILE A 231 23.57 -11.14 -1.14
C ILE A 231 22.79 -12.06 -2.09
N GLN A 232 23.42 -13.14 -2.57
CA GLN A 232 22.73 -14.15 -3.39
C GLN A 232 21.58 -14.81 -2.61
N ARG A 233 21.78 -15.07 -1.32
CA ARG A 233 20.73 -15.58 -0.44
C ARG A 233 19.59 -14.58 -0.29
N VAL A 234 19.87 -13.28 -0.13
CA VAL A 234 18.86 -12.22 -0.07
C VAL A 234 18.04 -12.19 -1.37
N LEU A 235 18.67 -12.20 -2.54
CA LEU A 235 17.97 -12.24 -3.83
C LEU A 235 17.02 -13.44 -3.91
N LYS A 236 17.52 -14.63 -3.56
CA LYS A 236 16.75 -15.86 -3.68
C LYS A 236 15.59 -15.95 -2.68
N GLU A 237 15.86 -15.73 -1.40
CA GLU A 237 14.90 -16.00 -0.32
C GLU A 237 14.01 -14.80 0.02
N LYS A 238 14.51 -13.56 -0.12
CA LYS A 238 13.72 -12.34 0.16
C LYS A 238 13.01 -11.85 -1.09
N CYS A 239 13.70 -11.78 -2.23
CA CYS A 239 13.14 -11.26 -3.47
C CYS A 239 12.46 -12.33 -4.33
N GLY A 240 12.86 -13.60 -4.21
CA GLY A 240 12.42 -14.66 -5.12
C GLY A 240 13.08 -14.59 -6.50
N LEU A 241 14.32 -14.07 -6.56
CA LEU A 241 15.08 -13.81 -7.78
C LEU A 241 16.35 -14.67 -7.83
N ASP A 242 16.77 -15.05 -9.04
CA ASP A 242 18.01 -15.82 -9.30
C ASP A 242 18.85 -15.14 -10.41
N ASN A 243 18.69 -13.82 -10.54
CA ASN A 243 19.33 -12.98 -11.55
C ASN A 243 20.85 -12.86 -11.32
N GLU A 244 21.61 -12.61 -12.39
CA GLU A 244 23.07 -12.47 -12.31
C GLU A 244 23.46 -11.25 -11.47
N LEU A 245 24.32 -11.48 -10.46
CA LEU A 245 24.73 -10.47 -9.49
C LEU A 245 26.13 -9.93 -9.78
N TYR A 246 26.19 -8.63 -10.02
CA TYR A 246 27.39 -7.82 -10.00
C TYR A 246 27.49 -7.08 -8.67
N LEU A 247 28.52 -7.43 -7.88
CA LEU A 247 28.73 -6.91 -6.54
C LEU A 247 30.08 -6.22 -6.49
N SER A 248 30.10 -4.99 -5.97
CA SER A 248 31.32 -4.21 -5.75
C SER A 248 31.17 -3.36 -4.47
N ASN A 249 32.15 -2.53 -4.08
CA ASN A 249 32.01 -1.65 -2.91
C ASN A 249 31.65 -0.20 -3.25
N TYR A 250 32.02 0.25 -4.45
CA TYR A 250 31.90 1.64 -4.92
C TYR A 250 32.00 1.72 -6.45
N GLY A 251 31.78 0.61 -7.16
CA GLY A 251 31.95 0.50 -8.60
C GLY A 251 30.90 1.29 -9.37
N LYS A 252 29.66 1.38 -8.86
CA LYS A 252 28.66 2.31 -9.39
C LYS A 252 28.99 3.75 -8.98
N HIS A 253 29.33 3.96 -7.71
CA HIS A 253 29.69 5.28 -7.17
C HIS A 253 30.84 5.95 -7.95
N HIS A 254 31.87 5.19 -8.29
CA HIS A 254 33.02 5.64 -9.10
C HIS A 254 32.89 5.32 -10.59
N ARG A 255 31.74 4.81 -11.03
CA ARG A 255 31.42 4.53 -12.44
C ARG A 255 32.31 3.49 -13.13
N GLN A 256 33.07 2.72 -12.34
CA GLN A 256 34.04 1.74 -12.82
C GLN A 256 33.38 0.48 -13.41
N ILE A 257 32.14 0.21 -13.02
CA ILE A 257 31.43 -1.01 -13.43
C ILE A 257 30.82 -0.90 -14.83
N TRP A 258 30.38 0.30 -15.22
CA TRP A 258 29.58 0.51 -16.43
C TRP A 258 30.26 0.09 -17.74
N PRO A 259 31.56 0.36 -17.98
CA PRO A 259 32.22 -0.08 -19.23
C PRO A 259 32.11 -1.59 -19.47
N ALA A 260 32.37 -2.40 -18.44
CA ALA A 260 32.31 -3.87 -18.56
C ALA A 260 30.87 -4.36 -18.74
N ILE A 261 29.90 -3.66 -18.12
CA ILE A 261 28.48 -3.99 -18.26
C ILE A 261 27.97 -3.69 -19.67
N THR A 262 28.30 -2.52 -20.23
CA THR A 262 27.84 -2.14 -21.58
C THR A 262 28.55 -2.90 -22.71
N GLU A 263 29.75 -3.42 -22.45
CA GLU A 263 30.43 -4.36 -23.36
C GLU A 263 29.71 -5.71 -23.42
N ARG A 264 29.18 -6.19 -22.28
CA ARG A 264 28.53 -7.52 -22.19
C ARG A 264 27.04 -7.49 -22.48
N TYR A 265 26.35 -6.39 -22.19
CA TYR A 265 24.89 -6.30 -22.31
C TYR A 265 24.44 -5.00 -22.97
N ALA A 266 23.39 -5.12 -23.79
CA ALA A 266 22.60 -3.98 -24.20
C ALA A 266 21.53 -3.67 -23.12
N LEU A 267 21.80 -2.65 -22.30
CA LEU A 267 20.86 -2.22 -21.26
C LEU A 267 19.81 -1.25 -21.83
N ARG A 268 18.55 -1.45 -21.45
CA ARG A 268 17.49 -0.43 -21.58
C ARG A 268 17.63 0.62 -20.51
N SER A 269 17.66 0.17 -19.27
CA SER A 269 17.58 1.05 -18.11
C SER A 269 18.31 0.49 -16.90
N HIS A 270 18.58 1.38 -15.94
CA HIS A 270 19.04 1.06 -14.60
C HIS A 270 18.08 1.63 -13.56
N PHE A 271 17.56 0.78 -12.67
CA PHE A 271 16.72 1.19 -11.54
C PHE A 271 17.58 1.29 -10.29
N GLY A 272 17.50 2.41 -9.58
CA GLY A 272 18.14 2.56 -8.28
C GLY A 272 17.68 3.80 -7.52
N ASP A 273 17.98 3.87 -6.23
CA ASP A 273 17.50 4.92 -5.33
C ASP A 273 18.50 6.08 -5.19
N ASN A 274 19.78 5.85 -5.54
CA ASN A 274 20.84 6.82 -5.32
C ASN A 274 21.07 7.72 -6.55
N VAL A 275 20.85 9.04 -6.39
CA VAL A 275 21.03 10.01 -7.47
C VAL A 275 22.46 10.00 -8.06
N HIS A 276 23.48 9.81 -7.23
CA HIS A 276 24.85 9.82 -7.72
C HIS A 276 25.22 8.51 -8.42
N ALA A 277 25.04 7.38 -7.74
CA ALA A 277 25.49 6.07 -8.21
C ALA A 277 24.58 5.47 -9.30
N ASP A 278 23.26 5.66 -9.18
CA ASP A 278 22.27 4.96 -10.01
C ASP A 278 21.60 5.87 -11.05
N ILE A 279 21.79 7.19 -10.96
CA ILE A 279 21.26 8.14 -11.96
C ILE A 279 22.39 8.76 -12.78
N VAL A 280 23.28 9.53 -12.13
CA VAL A 280 24.37 10.21 -12.83
C VAL A 280 25.34 9.20 -13.44
N GLY A 281 25.73 8.17 -12.68
CA GLY A 281 26.63 7.11 -13.12
C GLY A 281 26.22 6.47 -14.45
N PRO A 282 25.10 5.74 -14.54
CA PRO A 282 24.68 5.05 -15.76
C PRO A 282 24.37 5.99 -16.93
N SER A 283 23.87 7.20 -16.66
CA SER A 283 23.55 8.19 -17.71
C SER A 283 24.76 8.56 -18.56
N GLU A 284 25.94 8.68 -17.94
CA GLU A 284 27.18 9.00 -18.67
C GLU A 284 27.62 7.90 -19.65
N PHE A 285 27.04 6.70 -19.51
CA PHE A 285 27.28 5.55 -20.39
C PHE A 285 26.09 5.29 -21.32
N GLY A 286 25.16 6.24 -21.45
CA GLY A 286 24.01 6.13 -22.35
C GLY A 286 22.92 5.17 -21.88
N ILE A 287 22.94 4.77 -20.60
CA ILE A 287 21.92 3.91 -20.00
C ILE A 287 20.83 4.80 -19.40
N GLN A 288 19.55 4.52 -19.68
CA GLN A 288 18.46 5.32 -19.13
C GLN A 288 18.28 5.05 -17.62
N PRO A 289 18.48 6.04 -16.73
CA PRO A 289 18.27 5.82 -15.31
C PRO A 289 16.79 5.93 -14.94
N ILE A 290 16.37 5.15 -13.93
CA ILE A 290 15.04 5.20 -13.31
C ILE A 290 15.24 5.35 -11.80
N LEU A 291 14.89 6.52 -11.29
CA LEU A 291 14.97 6.81 -9.85
C LEU A 291 13.85 6.10 -9.09
N VAL A 292 14.23 5.20 -8.19
CA VAL A 292 13.33 4.51 -7.29
C VAL A 292 13.21 5.31 -6.00
N THR A 293 12.00 5.77 -5.68
CA THR A 293 11.72 6.57 -4.48
C THR A 293 10.72 5.90 -3.53
N ILE A 294 10.12 4.78 -3.92
CA ILE A 294 9.04 4.14 -3.18
C ILE A 294 9.48 3.69 -1.76
N SER A 295 10.76 3.36 -1.59
CA SER A 295 11.36 3.01 -0.29
C SER A 295 11.37 4.16 0.72
N LYS A 296 11.21 5.41 0.29
CA LYS A 296 11.14 6.57 1.19
C LYS A 296 9.85 6.57 2.01
N TRP A 297 9.82 7.39 3.06
CA TRP A 297 8.62 7.58 3.86
C TRP A 297 7.48 8.15 2.99
N SER A 298 6.27 7.62 3.19
CA SER A 298 5.05 8.30 2.74
C SER A 298 4.66 9.39 3.75
N LYS A 299 3.85 10.37 3.31
CA LYS A 299 3.33 11.44 4.17
C LYS A 299 2.69 10.89 5.46
N THR A 300 1.91 9.81 5.35
CA THR A 300 1.26 9.21 6.52
C THR A 300 2.26 8.58 7.49
N GLU A 301 3.31 7.96 6.97
CA GLU A 301 4.35 7.38 7.82
C GLU A 301 5.16 8.48 8.52
N GLU A 302 5.44 9.60 7.85
CA GLU A 302 6.05 10.79 8.46
C GLU A 302 5.18 11.35 9.59
N ILE A 303 3.86 11.43 9.38
CA ILE A 303 2.90 11.86 10.41
C ILE A 303 2.96 10.93 11.62
N LEU A 304 2.88 9.61 11.42
CA LEU A 304 2.94 8.62 12.51
C LEU A 304 4.27 8.71 13.27
N HIS A 305 5.38 8.82 12.55
CA HIS A 305 6.69 9.02 13.16
C HIS A 305 6.73 10.32 13.99
N GLY A 306 6.24 11.42 13.43
CA GLY A 306 6.22 12.75 14.06
C GLY A 306 5.40 12.84 15.34
N VAL A 307 4.34 12.03 15.48
CA VAL A 307 3.54 11.98 16.72
C VAL A 307 4.04 10.96 17.75
N GLY A 308 5.25 10.42 17.59
CA GLY A 308 5.84 9.49 18.55
C GLY A 308 5.39 8.03 18.36
N LEU A 309 4.97 7.66 17.15
CA LEU A 309 4.61 6.29 16.78
C LEU A 309 5.58 5.68 15.73
N PRO A 310 6.92 5.77 15.88
CA PRO A 310 7.86 5.36 14.84
C PRO A 310 7.78 3.88 14.48
N LYS A 311 7.54 2.99 15.46
CA LYS A 311 7.39 1.55 15.20
C LYS A 311 6.16 1.22 14.35
N TYR A 312 5.08 1.97 14.54
CA TYR A 312 3.87 1.83 13.73
C TYR A 312 4.08 2.37 12.32
N ALA A 313 4.82 3.47 12.17
CA ALA A 313 5.23 3.98 10.87
C ALA A 313 6.07 2.93 10.11
N HIS A 314 7.01 2.27 10.78
CA HIS A 314 7.81 1.19 10.18
C HIS A 314 6.97 -0.02 9.78
N ALA A 315 6.04 -0.46 10.63
CA ALA A 315 5.12 -1.55 10.32
C ALA A 315 4.27 -1.24 9.08
N LEU A 316 3.72 -0.03 9.01
CA LEU A 316 2.94 0.43 7.87
C LEU A 316 3.78 0.48 6.58
N ARG A 317 5.01 1.03 6.67
CA ARG A 317 5.96 1.07 5.55
C ARG A 317 6.30 -0.33 5.04
N GLN A 318 6.56 -1.26 5.94
CA GLN A 318 6.87 -2.64 5.57
C GLN A 318 5.70 -3.26 4.79
N VAL A 319 4.48 -3.19 5.34
CA VAL A 319 3.29 -3.74 4.66
C VAL A 319 3.09 -3.05 3.30
N ARG A 320 3.24 -1.73 3.21
CA ARG A 320 3.14 -0.98 1.95
C ARG A 320 4.12 -1.48 0.89
N LEU A 321 5.40 -1.60 1.25
CA LEU A 321 6.45 -2.04 0.31
C LEU A 321 6.34 -3.52 -0.06
N GLN A 322 5.77 -4.34 0.83
CA GLN A 322 5.47 -5.74 0.56
C GLN A 322 4.16 -5.94 -0.21
N THR A 323 3.45 -4.87 -0.54
CA THR A 323 2.18 -4.91 -1.27
C THR A 323 2.38 -4.52 -2.72
N PHE A 324 1.84 -5.32 -3.62
CA PHE A 324 1.75 -5.00 -5.04
C PHE A 324 0.55 -5.73 -5.63
N HIS A 325 -0.23 -5.04 -6.46
CA HIS A 325 -1.32 -5.64 -7.21
C HIS A 325 -1.35 -5.08 -8.64
N ARG A 326 -1.58 -5.94 -9.63
CA ARG A 326 -1.57 -5.53 -11.04
C ARG A 326 -2.84 -4.79 -11.44
N THR A 327 -3.99 -5.25 -10.94
CA THR A 327 -5.28 -4.60 -11.19
C THR A 327 -5.30 -3.23 -10.50
N PRO A 328 -5.41 -2.11 -11.24
CA PRO A 328 -5.32 -0.77 -10.67
C PRO A 328 -6.38 -0.48 -9.61
N ALA A 329 -7.63 -0.92 -9.80
CA ALA A 329 -8.71 -0.69 -8.84
C ALA A 329 -8.38 -1.30 -7.46
N ILE A 330 -7.82 -2.52 -7.44
CA ILE A 330 -7.36 -3.17 -6.21
C ILE A 330 -6.13 -2.44 -5.66
N ALA A 331 -5.12 -2.15 -6.48
CA ALA A 331 -3.92 -1.43 -6.04
C ALA A 331 -4.26 -0.07 -5.39
N ASN A 332 -5.20 0.67 -5.98
CA ASN A 332 -5.70 1.94 -5.46
C ASN A 332 -6.41 1.77 -4.11
N ALA A 333 -7.26 0.75 -3.96
CA ALA A 333 -7.90 0.45 -2.68
C ALA A 333 -6.88 0.07 -1.59
N LEU A 334 -5.88 -0.75 -1.90
CA LEU A 334 -4.80 -1.12 -0.95
C LEU A 334 -3.95 0.10 -0.56
N ASN A 335 -3.64 0.97 -1.52
CA ASN A 335 -2.95 2.23 -1.25
C ASN A 335 -3.78 3.13 -0.33
N ALA A 336 -5.09 3.23 -0.53
CA ALA A 336 -5.97 3.99 0.35
C ALA A 336 -6.12 3.36 1.75
N GLN A 337 -6.08 2.03 1.86
CA GLN A 337 -5.98 1.34 3.17
C GLN A 337 -4.74 1.80 3.93
N LEU A 338 -3.57 1.75 3.29
CA LEU A 338 -2.28 2.04 3.92
C LEU A 338 -2.04 3.53 4.14
N ALA A 339 -2.47 4.38 3.22
CA ALA A 339 -2.27 5.82 3.32
C ALA A 339 -3.28 6.49 4.25
N VAL A 340 -4.51 5.96 4.37
CA VAL A 340 -5.59 6.66 5.07
C VAL A 340 -6.29 5.78 6.10
N ASN A 341 -6.94 4.68 5.68
CA ASN A 341 -7.89 3.98 6.56
C ASN A 341 -7.23 3.32 7.78
N ILE A 342 -6.19 2.49 7.56
CA ILE A 342 -5.45 1.81 8.64
C ILE A 342 -4.82 2.82 9.62
N PRO A 343 -4.12 3.87 9.15
CA PRO A 343 -3.57 4.90 10.03
C PRO A 343 -4.64 5.67 10.83
N LEU A 344 -5.79 5.98 10.23
CA LEU A 344 -6.90 6.60 10.95
C LEU A 344 -7.47 5.69 12.04
N MET A 345 -7.69 4.40 11.73
CA MET A 345 -8.11 3.41 12.74
C MET A 345 -7.05 3.25 13.84
N LEU A 346 -5.77 3.26 13.50
CA LEU A 346 -4.66 3.19 14.46
C LEU A 346 -4.69 4.38 15.43
N LEU A 347 -4.72 5.60 14.92
CA LEU A 347 -4.80 6.82 15.73
C LEU A 347 -6.10 6.88 16.54
N GLY A 348 -7.20 6.50 15.90
CA GLY A 348 -8.52 6.38 16.52
C GLY A 348 -8.53 5.37 17.67
N SER A 349 -7.78 4.28 17.58
CA SER A 349 -7.68 3.29 18.66
C SER A 349 -6.99 3.88 19.89
N PHE A 350 -5.94 4.68 19.71
CA PHE A 350 -5.36 5.43 20.85
C PHE A 350 -6.34 6.44 21.43
N TRP A 351 -7.11 7.13 20.59
CA TRP A 351 -8.17 8.03 21.02
C TRP A 351 -9.28 7.30 21.80
N ILE A 352 -9.79 6.16 21.32
CA ILE A 352 -10.77 5.33 22.03
C ILE A 352 -10.26 4.96 23.41
N ARG A 353 -8.98 4.58 23.53
CA ARG A 353 -8.38 4.30 24.83
C ARG A 353 -8.41 5.51 25.76
N TYR A 354 -8.21 6.73 25.26
CA TYR A 354 -8.36 7.96 26.06
C TYR A 354 -9.80 8.19 26.50
N CYS A 355 -10.77 8.05 25.58
CA CYS A 355 -12.20 8.11 25.91
C CYS A 355 -12.59 7.07 26.95
N ALA A 356 -12.08 5.84 26.82
CA ALA A 356 -12.36 4.75 27.74
C ALA A 356 -11.81 5.04 29.13
N ALA A 357 -10.57 5.53 29.23
CA ALA A 357 -9.99 5.95 30.50
C ALA A 357 -10.78 7.11 31.16
N SER A 358 -11.14 8.12 30.37
CA SER A 358 -11.90 9.30 30.83
C SER A 358 -13.30 8.92 31.31
N PHE A 359 -14.01 8.09 30.55
CA PHE A 359 -15.36 7.64 30.89
C PHE A 359 -15.36 6.49 31.92
N ARG A 360 -14.19 5.89 32.18
CA ARG A 360 -14.01 4.64 32.95
C ARG A 360 -14.81 3.50 32.34
N ALA A 361 -14.74 3.39 31.01
CA ALA A 361 -15.38 2.32 30.27
C ALA A 361 -14.63 1.00 30.49
N ASP A 362 -15.36 -0.06 30.85
CA ASP A 362 -14.88 -1.43 30.96
C ASP A 362 -15.18 -2.24 29.69
N ARG A 363 -15.92 -1.66 28.74
CA ARG A 363 -16.28 -2.30 27.48
C ARG A 363 -16.32 -1.32 26.31
N ILE A 364 -16.00 -1.81 25.12
CA ILE A 364 -16.17 -1.11 23.84
C ILE A 364 -17.15 -1.90 22.99
N LEU A 365 -18.17 -1.24 22.46
CA LEU A 365 -19.14 -1.79 21.53
C LEU A 365 -18.90 -1.14 20.17
N THR A 366 -18.36 -1.89 19.21
CA THR A 366 -18.15 -1.39 17.85
C THR A 366 -19.39 -1.66 17.01
N ALA A 367 -19.92 -0.62 16.38
CA ALA A 367 -21.09 -0.69 15.53
C ALA A 367 -20.84 -1.51 14.26
N ALA A 368 -21.76 -2.44 13.94
CA ALA A 368 -21.68 -3.21 12.71
C ALA A 368 -21.71 -2.33 11.45
N ARG A 369 -21.23 -2.93 10.35
CA ARG A 369 -20.88 -2.31 9.06
C ARG A 369 -19.42 -1.86 9.05
N ASP A 370 -19.19 -0.58 9.26
CA ASP A 370 -17.90 0.03 8.92
C ASP A 370 -16.85 -0.18 10.02
N CYS A 371 -17.24 -0.60 11.25
CA CYS A 371 -16.25 -0.91 12.29
C CYS A 371 -15.70 -2.35 12.20
N ASN A 372 -15.95 -3.10 11.13
CA ASN A 372 -15.57 -4.51 11.07
C ASN A 372 -14.06 -4.75 11.17
N LEU A 373 -13.26 -4.02 10.39
CA LEU A 373 -11.80 -4.04 10.51
C LEU A 373 -11.33 -3.39 11.81
N TRP A 374 -11.97 -2.28 12.20
CA TRP A 374 -11.56 -1.57 13.41
C TRP A 374 -11.77 -2.42 14.67
N GLN A 375 -12.82 -3.25 14.71
CA GLN A 375 -13.04 -4.19 15.78
C GLN A 375 -11.93 -5.25 15.87
N GLU A 376 -11.47 -5.78 14.74
CA GLU A 376 -10.30 -6.69 14.72
C GLU A 376 -9.06 -5.99 15.30
N MET A 377 -8.84 -4.71 14.99
CA MET A 377 -7.75 -3.93 15.58
C MET A 377 -7.89 -3.76 17.09
N LEU A 378 -9.05 -3.30 17.56
CA LEU A 378 -9.31 -3.04 18.98
C LEU A 378 -9.25 -4.33 19.82
N ALA A 379 -9.68 -5.46 19.25
CA ALA A 379 -9.65 -6.78 19.88
C ALA A 379 -8.27 -7.46 19.82
N SER A 380 -7.31 -6.89 19.09
CA SER A 380 -6.00 -7.52 18.89
C SER A 380 -5.19 -7.63 20.18
N ALA A 381 -4.31 -8.65 20.24
CA ALA A 381 -3.39 -8.83 21.36
C ALA A 381 -2.50 -7.60 21.60
N HIS A 382 -2.14 -6.87 20.53
CA HIS A 382 -1.37 -5.64 20.65
C HIS A 382 -2.14 -4.55 21.42
N PHE A 383 -3.39 -4.26 21.04
CA PHE A 383 -4.19 -3.25 21.73
C PHE A 383 -4.63 -3.66 23.13
N ALA A 384 -4.80 -4.97 23.38
CA ALA A 384 -4.94 -5.47 24.74
C ALA A 384 -3.71 -5.11 25.61
N ARG A 385 -2.48 -5.26 25.10
CA ARG A 385 -1.26 -4.81 25.80
C ARG A 385 -1.16 -3.29 25.94
N CYS A 386 -1.84 -2.53 25.08
CA CYS A 386 -2.00 -1.08 25.25
C CYS A 386 -3.00 -0.70 26.35
N GLY A 387 -3.67 -1.66 27.00
CA GLY A 387 -4.71 -1.40 28.01
C GLY A 387 -6.09 -1.09 27.42
N MET A 388 -6.37 -1.55 26.20
CA MET A 388 -7.70 -1.44 25.61
C MET A 388 -8.72 -2.31 26.36
N PRO A 389 -9.91 -1.80 26.73
CA PRO A 389 -11.00 -2.61 27.26
C PRO A 389 -11.48 -3.67 26.27
N LEU A 390 -12.20 -4.68 26.77
CA LEU A 390 -12.79 -5.71 25.92
C LEU A 390 -13.73 -5.08 24.88
N SER A 391 -13.48 -5.37 23.60
CA SER A 391 -14.29 -4.89 22.49
C SER A 391 -15.21 -5.98 21.92
N THR A 392 -16.48 -5.64 21.72
CA THR A 392 -17.50 -6.52 21.14
C THR A 392 -18.09 -5.90 19.88
N TYR A 393 -18.20 -6.69 18.81
CA TYR A 393 -18.89 -6.29 17.58
C TYR A 393 -20.40 -6.42 17.75
N ILE A 394 -21.13 -5.31 17.74
CA ILE A 394 -22.59 -5.31 17.91
C ILE A 394 -23.32 -5.05 16.60
N LYS A 395 -24.37 -5.81 16.34
CA LYS A 395 -25.25 -5.60 15.19
C LYS A 395 -26.18 -4.42 15.49
N ILE A 396 -26.10 -3.36 14.68
CA ILE A 396 -26.84 -2.11 14.87
C ILE A 396 -27.15 -1.51 13.50
N SER A 397 -28.24 -0.75 13.42
CA SER A 397 -28.64 0.01 12.23
C SER A 397 -29.39 1.27 12.66
N ARG A 398 -29.61 2.22 11.72
CA ARG A 398 -30.41 3.42 12.02
C ARG A 398 -31.82 3.04 12.46
N THR A 399 -32.44 2.08 11.78
CA THR A 399 -33.77 1.53 12.10
C THR A 399 -33.80 1.04 13.55
N LEU A 400 -32.87 0.17 13.94
CA LEU A 400 -32.77 -0.36 15.30
C LEU A 400 -32.47 0.70 16.38
N CYS A 401 -31.88 1.84 16.01
CA CYS A 401 -31.68 2.94 16.94
C CYS A 401 -32.99 3.68 17.27
N HIS A 402 -33.89 3.81 16.28
CA HIS A 402 -35.11 4.59 16.40
C HIS A 402 -36.34 3.76 16.76
N GLU A 403 -36.41 2.49 16.35
CA GLU A 403 -37.53 1.61 16.65
C GLU A 403 -37.42 0.99 18.05
N SER A 404 -38.55 0.90 18.74
CA SER A 404 -38.65 0.21 20.03
C SER A 404 -38.79 -1.29 19.80
N SER A 405 -37.92 -2.08 20.43
CA SER A 405 -37.96 -3.55 20.32
C SER A 405 -37.36 -4.16 21.58
N ASP A 406 -38.19 -4.84 22.38
CA ASP A 406 -37.76 -5.53 23.61
C ASP A 406 -36.62 -6.52 23.32
N ALA A 407 -36.67 -7.20 22.17
CA ALA A 407 -35.62 -8.12 21.73
C ALA A 407 -34.31 -7.39 21.48
N TYR A 408 -34.33 -6.25 20.77
CA TYR A 408 -33.11 -5.49 20.51
C TYR A 408 -32.54 -4.84 21.77
N GLU A 409 -33.41 -4.36 22.66
CA GLU A 409 -33.01 -3.78 23.94
C GLU A 409 -32.33 -4.82 24.83
N ALA A 410 -32.91 -6.02 24.94
CA ALA A 410 -32.28 -7.12 25.66
C ALA A 410 -30.95 -7.56 25.02
N TYR A 411 -30.85 -7.56 23.68
CA TYR A 411 -29.59 -7.79 22.97
C TYR A 411 -28.53 -6.75 23.36
N LEU A 412 -28.85 -5.46 23.28
CA LEU A 412 -27.92 -4.40 23.65
C LEU A 412 -27.50 -4.50 25.12
N GLN A 413 -28.45 -4.72 26.04
CA GLN A 413 -28.18 -4.87 27.47
C GLN A 413 -27.23 -6.03 27.77
N SER A 414 -27.40 -7.18 27.09
CA SER A 414 -26.50 -8.34 27.25
C SER A 414 -25.05 -8.04 26.82
N ASN A 415 -24.88 -7.04 25.96
CA ASN A 415 -23.57 -6.61 25.49
C ASN A 415 -22.99 -5.47 26.32
N LEU A 416 -23.72 -4.77 27.18
CA LEU A 416 -23.18 -3.65 27.97
C LEU A 416 -22.23 -4.11 29.08
N GLY A 417 -21.21 -3.29 29.35
CA GLY A 417 -20.44 -3.32 30.59
C GLY A 417 -21.08 -2.46 31.69
N THR A 418 -20.30 -2.16 32.73
CA THR A 418 -20.63 -1.13 33.72
C THR A 418 -20.75 0.23 33.04
N ARG A 419 -19.74 0.54 32.22
CA ARG A 419 -19.70 1.70 31.33
C ARG A 419 -19.10 1.29 30.01
N SER A 420 -19.78 1.62 28.92
CA SER A 420 -19.40 1.20 27.58
C SER A 420 -19.21 2.40 26.67
N LEU A 421 -18.23 2.33 25.79
CA LEU A 421 -18.20 3.19 24.60
C LEU A 421 -18.96 2.52 23.46
N LEU A 422 -19.77 3.28 22.74
CA LEU A 422 -20.41 2.86 21.50
C LEU A 422 -19.68 3.50 20.32
N VAL A 423 -18.78 2.74 19.72
CA VAL A 423 -17.84 3.20 18.68
C VAL A 423 -18.45 3.05 17.29
N ASP A 424 -18.36 4.10 16.50
CA ASP A 424 -18.73 4.12 15.09
C ASP A 424 -17.67 4.84 14.24
N MET A 425 -17.58 4.53 12.94
CA MET A 425 -16.53 5.06 12.06
C MET A 425 -16.86 6.47 11.59
N VAL A 426 -17.98 6.65 10.89
CA VAL A 426 -18.26 7.92 10.21
C VAL A 426 -19.75 8.24 10.27
N GLY A 427 -20.10 9.41 10.80
CA GLY A 427 -21.50 9.71 11.07
C GLY A 427 -21.79 11.06 11.69
N THR A 428 -23.07 11.42 11.70
CA THR A 428 -23.59 12.57 12.46
C THR A 428 -23.81 12.26 13.94
N GLY A 429 -23.77 10.96 14.31
CA GLY A 429 -24.05 10.48 15.68
C GLY A 429 -25.51 10.55 16.12
N LYS A 430 -26.40 11.17 15.34
CA LYS A 430 -27.82 11.36 15.71
C LYS A 430 -28.53 10.06 16.10
N SER A 431 -28.36 8.98 15.32
CA SER A 431 -29.00 7.70 15.62
C SER A 431 -28.47 7.07 16.91
N LEU A 432 -27.16 7.13 17.16
CA LEU A 432 -26.56 6.59 18.39
C LEU A 432 -27.00 7.36 19.63
N LEU A 433 -27.08 8.70 19.53
CA LEU A 433 -27.57 9.56 20.60
C LEU A 433 -29.05 9.30 20.90
N ALA A 434 -29.89 9.20 19.87
CA ALA A 434 -31.30 8.88 20.02
C ALA A 434 -31.51 7.52 20.72
N LEU A 435 -30.69 6.52 20.40
CA LEU A 435 -30.71 5.22 21.08
C LEU A 435 -30.35 5.35 22.57
N VAL A 436 -29.28 6.09 22.89
CA VAL A 436 -28.84 6.29 24.29
C VAL A 436 -29.88 7.04 25.11
N GLU A 437 -30.49 8.10 24.55
CA GLU A 437 -31.52 8.90 25.19
C GLU A 437 -32.79 8.08 25.43
N ARG A 438 -33.29 7.39 24.39
CA ARG A 438 -34.49 6.56 24.45
C ARG A 438 -34.41 5.48 25.53
N LEU A 439 -33.22 4.88 25.70
CA LEU A 439 -33.00 3.82 26.68
C LEU A 439 -32.52 4.33 28.05
N GLY A 440 -32.38 5.65 28.24
CA GLY A 440 -31.89 6.24 29.50
C GLY A 440 -30.48 5.77 29.87
N LEU A 441 -29.60 5.53 28.90
CA LEU A 441 -28.28 4.92 29.10
C LEU A 441 -27.13 5.92 29.24
N GLY A 442 -27.38 7.23 29.34
CA GLY A 442 -26.35 8.28 29.29
C GLY A 442 -25.19 8.12 30.27
N ASP A 443 -25.43 7.57 31.46
CA ASP A 443 -24.39 7.32 32.48
C ASP A 443 -23.58 6.03 32.24
N ARG A 444 -24.08 5.14 31.37
CA ARG A 444 -23.55 3.80 31.10
C ARG A 444 -23.05 3.60 29.67
N LEU A 445 -23.50 4.40 28.71
CA LEU A 445 -23.20 4.23 27.30
C LEU A 445 -22.87 5.58 26.68
N ARG A 446 -21.65 5.73 26.16
CA ARG A 446 -21.22 6.95 25.49
C ARG A 446 -20.87 6.69 24.02
N PRO A 447 -21.57 7.32 23.06
CA PRO A 447 -21.19 7.28 21.66
C PRO A 447 -19.81 7.91 21.42
N CYS A 448 -18.99 7.25 20.59
CA CYS A 448 -17.70 7.74 20.15
C CYS A 448 -17.54 7.52 18.64
N ILE A 449 -17.23 8.57 17.87
CA ILE A 449 -17.17 8.52 16.41
C ILE A 449 -15.77 8.92 15.92
N LEU A 450 -15.19 8.15 14.99
CA LEU A 450 -13.88 8.47 14.40
C LEU A 450 -13.97 9.78 13.58
N VAL A 451 -14.89 9.85 12.62
CA VAL A 451 -15.09 11.02 11.77
C VAL A 451 -16.52 11.54 11.91
N ALA A 452 -16.69 12.66 12.61
CA ALA A 452 -18.00 13.24 12.85
C ALA A 452 -18.24 14.49 12.01
N ASP A 453 -19.51 14.72 11.66
CA ASP A 453 -19.94 15.97 11.05
C ASP A 453 -19.75 17.14 12.03
N PRO A 454 -19.08 18.24 11.63
CA PRO A 454 -18.76 19.36 12.53
C PRO A 454 -20.02 20.04 13.08
N VAL A 455 -21.06 20.19 12.26
CA VAL A 455 -22.29 20.88 12.66
C VAL A 455 -23.08 20.02 13.64
N ALA A 456 -23.24 18.72 13.37
CA ALA A 456 -23.93 17.81 14.27
C ALA A 456 -23.18 17.63 15.60
N ALA A 457 -21.86 17.48 15.57
CA ALA A 457 -21.05 17.31 16.77
C ALA A 457 -21.11 18.53 17.70
N ALA A 458 -21.16 19.75 17.16
CA ALA A 458 -21.27 20.98 17.95
C ALA A 458 -22.55 21.03 18.82
N HIS A 459 -23.61 20.31 18.42
CA HIS A 459 -24.89 20.24 19.13
C HIS A 459 -25.03 18.97 19.99
N ALA A 460 -23.97 18.16 20.12
CA ALA A 460 -24.01 16.86 20.78
C ALA A 460 -22.88 16.71 21.82
N PRO A 461 -22.96 17.38 22.98
CA PRO A 461 -21.89 17.33 24.00
C PRO A 461 -21.69 15.94 24.64
N ALA A 462 -22.66 15.03 24.48
CA ALA A 462 -22.58 13.64 24.94
C ALA A 462 -21.88 12.69 23.94
N LEU A 463 -21.42 13.21 22.79
CA LEU A 463 -20.75 12.47 21.73
C LEU A 463 -19.24 12.76 21.74
N ASP A 464 -18.42 11.72 21.87
CA ASP A 464 -16.98 11.84 21.72
C ASP A 464 -16.57 11.70 20.24
N ALA A 465 -16.31 12.81 19.54
CA ALA A 465 -15.83 12.78 18.15
C ALA A 465 -14.30 12.89 18.08
N PHE A 466 -13.60 12.05 17.31
CA PHE A 466 -12.14 12.11 17.16
C PHE A 466 -11.68 13.18 16.16
N ILE A 467 -12.22 13.22 14.95
CA ILE A 467 -11.98 14.33 14.00
C ILE A 467 -13.29 14.87 13.45
N LEU A 468 -13.29 16.15 13.10
CA LEU A 468 -14.44 16.86 12.53
C LEU A 468 -14.13 17.20 11.07
N LYS A 469 -14.87 16.61 10.12
CA LYS A 469 -14.69 16.85 8.68
C LYS A 469 -16.05 16.82 7.97
N ASP A 470 -16.11 17.38 6.77
CA ASP A 470 -17.31 17.30 5.93
C ASP A 470 -17.65 15.84 5.66
N PHE A 471 -18.66 15.36 6.38
CA PHE A 471 -19.13 13.99 6.38
C PHE A 471 -19.46 13.52 4.96
N PHE A 472 -20.09 14.36 4.13
CA PHE A 472 -20.53 13.94 2.80
C PHE A 472 -19.36 13.65 1.86
N GLN A 473 -18.24 14.34 2.03
CA GLN A 473 -17.07 14.18 1.16
C GLN A 473 -16.26 12.92 1.46
N CYS A 474 -16.19 12.50 2.72
CA CYS A 474 -15.32 11.40 3.15
C CYS A 474 -16.04 10.10 3.50
N ARG A 475 -17.34 10.17 3.84
CA ARG A 475 -18.13 9.01 4.28
C ARG A 475 -18.05 7.83 3.32
N ILE A 476 -18.34 8.04 2.03
CA ILE A 476 -18.50 6.92 1.09
C ILE A 476 -17.20 6.12 0.91
N PHE A 477 -16.05 6.79 0.97
CA PHE A 477 -14.74 6.16 0.89
C PHE A 477 -14.38 5.44 2.19
N ILE A 478 -14.66 6.03 3.36
CA ILE A 478 -14.43 5.37 4.65
C ILE A 478 -15.33 4.14 4.80
N GLU A 479 -16.62 4.25 4.46
CA GLU A 479 -17.54 3.10 4.46
C GLU A 479 -17.09 2.04 3.44
N GLY A 480 -16.69 2.44 2.22
CA GLY A 480 -16.22 1.52 1.18
C GLY A 480 -14.94 0.78 1.57
N LEU A 481 -13.95 1.47 2.14
CA LEU A 481 -12.69 0.86 2.62
C LEU A 481 -12.91 -0.06 3.83
N ASN A 482 -14.02 0.08 4.55
CA ASN A 482 -14.38 -0.81 5.64
C ASN A 482 -15.59 -1.69 5.32
N ALA A 483 -15.94 -1.80 4.03
CA ALA A 483 -17.04 -2.64 3.59
C ALA A 483 -16.79 -4.08 4.02
N SER A 484 -17.84 -4.71 4.55
CA SER A 484 -17.81 -6.11 4.96
C SER A 484 -18.78 -6.91 4.11
N LEU A 485 -18.40 -8.16 3.82
CA LEU A 485 -19.33 -9.15 3.27
C LEU A 485 -20.39 -9.58 4.30
N ASP A 486 -20.20 -9.22 5.57
CA ASP A 486 -21.20 -9.43 6.62
C ASP A 486 -22.46 -8.62 6.33
N GLY A 487 -23.61 -9.29 6.37
CA GLY A 487 -24.89 -8.63 6.17
C GLY A 487 -25.20 -7.51 7.17
N SER A 488 -26.03 -6.56 6.72
CA SER A 488 -26.52 -5.42 7.50
C SER A 488 -27.67 -5.82 8.42
N ALA A 489 -27.65 -5.33 9.66
CA ALA A 489 -28.71 -5.61 10.64
C ALA A 489 -30.02 -4.88 10.27
N VAL A 490 -31.13 -5.61 10.25
CA VAL A 490 -32.45 -5.08 9.87
C VAL A 490 -33.36 -4.96 11.08
N THR A 491 -33.58 -6.08 11.78
CA THR A 491 -34.47 -6.16 12.95
C THR A 491 -33.96 -7.20 13.95
N ALA A 492 -34.60 -7.28 15.12
CA ALA A 492 -34.34 -8.26 16.15
C ALA A 492 -35.60 -9.10 16.41
N ALA A 493 -35.43 -10.41 16.49
CA ALA A 493 -36.50 -11.35 16.83
C ALA A 493 -36.12 -12.17 18.07
N SER A 494 -37.13 -12.57 18.85
CA SER A 494 -36.99 -13.58 19.90
C SER A 494 -37.47 -14.92 19.35
N ASP A 495 -36.59 -15.92 19.34
CA ASP A 495 -36.92 -17.29 18.95
C ASP A 495 -36.55 -18.23 20.10
N GLN A 496 -37.54 -18.88 20.72
CA GLN A 496 -37.34 -19.82 21.83
C GLN A 496 -36.46 -19.30 22.98
N HIS A 497 -36.63 -18.03 23.39
CA HIS A 497 -35.83 -17.31 24.40
C HIS A 497 -34.40 -16.96 23.98
N MET A 498 -34.01 -17.23 22.73
CA MET A 498 -32.77 -16.77 22.13
C MET A 498 -33.05 -15.51 21.29
N ILE A 499 -32.31 -14.45 21.56
CA ILE A 499 -32.41 -13.21 20.78
C ILE A 499 -31.56 -13.36 19.52
N ARG A 500 -32.16 -13.12 18.36
CA ARG A 500 -31.49 -13.18 17.06
C ARG A 500 -31.63 -11.85 16.33
N ILE A 501 -30.50 -11.29 15.92
CA ILE A 501 -30.48 -10.16 15.00
C ILE A 501 -30.58 -10.69 13.57
N LEU A 502 -31.62 -10.27 12.85
CA LEU A 502 -31.81 -10.60 11.45
C LEU A 502 -30.96 -9.65 10.60
N THR A 503 -30.21 -10.23 9.66
CA THR A 503 -29.34 -9.50 8.76
C THR A 503 -29.73 -9.75 7.32
N GLN A 504 -29.61 -8.73 6.48
CA GLN A 504 -29.68 -8.87 5.02
C GLN A 504 -28.28 -8.93 4.42
N PRO A 505 -28.03 -9.72 3.37
CA PRO A 505 -26.74 -9.73 2.70
C PRO A 505 -26.42 -8.36 2.08
N ASN A 506 -25.15 -8.00 2.02
CA ASN A 506 -24.70 -6.89 1.19
C ASN A 506 -24.49 -7.40 -0.25
N GLU A 507 -24.99 -6.66 -1.24
CA GLU A 507 -24.92 -7.03 -2.65
C GLU A 507 -23.76 -6.30 -3.32
N PHE A 508 -22.57 -6.90 -3.23
CA PHE A 508 -21.37 -6.43 -3.94
C PHE A 508 -21.12 -7.24 -5.20
N GLY A 509 -20.70 -6.56 -6.27
CA GLY A 509 -20.17 -7.21 -7.48
C GLY A 509 -18.83 -7.94 -7.21
N ASP A 510 -18.41 -8.78 -8.16
CA ASP A 510 -17.21 -9.62 -8.00
C ASP A 510 -15.94 -8.78 -7.78
N ALA A 511 -15.78 -7.68 -8.52
CA ALA A 511 -14.65 -6.76 -8.36
C ALA A 511 -14.55 -6.20 -6.94
N MET A 512 -15.68 -5.79 -6.34
CA MET A 512 -15.71 -5.27 -4.98
C MET A 512 -15.47 -6.36 -3.93
N ARG A 513 -15.98 -7.59 -4.16
CA ARG A 513 -15.68 -8.74 -3.29
C ARG A 513 -14.19 -9.06 -3.26
N GLU A 514 -13.51 -8.98 -4.40
CA GLU A 514 -12.07 -9.14 -4.50
C GLU A 514 -11.33 -8.03 -3.75
N ILE A 515 -11.71 -6.76 -3.97
CA ILE A 515 -11.15 -5.61 -3.23
C ILE A 515 -11.29 -5.80 -1.71
N ILE A 516 -12.46 -6.20 -1.22
CA ILE A 516 -12.70 -6.45 0.21
C ILE A 516 -11.78 -7.57 0.72
N THR A 517 -11.67 -8.66 -0.04
CA THR A 517 -10.88 -9.84 0.35
C THR A 517 -9.39 -9.50 0.47
N VAL A 518 -8.82 -8.85 -0.55
CA VAL A 518 -7.40 -8.47 -0.57
C VAL A 518 -7.12 -7.37 0.47
N SER A 519 -8.01 -6.39 0.63
CA SER A 519 -7.88 -5.36 1.66
C SER A 519 -7.88 -5.94 3.08
N ARG A 520 -8.70 -6.96 3.33
CA ARG A 520 -8.73 -7.62 4.64
C ARG A 520 -7.47 -8.46 4.90
N ALA A 521 -6.92 -9.11 3.88
CA ALA A 521 -5.64 -9.81 4.01
C ALA A 521 -4.51 -8.82 4.37
N LEU A 522 -4.40 -7.72 3.62
CA LEU A 522 -3.46 -6.63 3.89
C LEU A 522 -3.59 -6.07 5.32
N PHE A 523 -4.82 -5.84 5.76
CA PHE A 523 -5.11 -5.37 7.11
C PHE A 523 -4.61 -6.34 8.19
N ARG A 524 -4.80 -7.65 7.98
CA ARG A 524 -4.31 -8.68 8.92
C ARG A 524 -2.79 -8.79 8.92
N ASP A 525 -2.13 -8.60 7.78
CA ASP A 525 -0.67 -8.53 7.71
C ASP A 525 -0.16 -7.37 8.58
N PHE A 526 -0.80 -6.19 8.49
CA PHE A 526 -0.50 -5.05 9.36
C PHE A 526 -0.71 -5.38 10.85
N LEU A 527 -1.82 -6.02 11.23
CA LEU A 527 -2.02 -6.46 12.63
C LEU A 527 -0.95 -7.46 13.08
N GLY A 528 -0.48 -8.32 12.18
CA GLY A 528 0.64 -9.23 12.41
C GLY A 528 1.91 -8.47 12.78
N GLU A 529 2.25 -7.42 12.03
CA GLU A 529 3.42 -6.58 12.29
C GLU A 529 3.36 -5.88 13.65
N LEU A 530 2.17 -5.45 14.11
CA LEU A 530 2.02 -4.86 15.44
C LEU A 530 2.44 -5.81 16.57
N ASN A 531 2.34 -7.13 16.37
CA ASN A 531 2.73 -8.11 17.38
C ASN A 531 4.25 -8.29 17.50
N THR A 532 5.03 -7.77 16.57
CA THR A 532 6.50 -7.88 16.56
C THR A 532 7.18 -6.91 17.53
N PHE A 533 6.44 -5.94 18.07
CA PHE A 533 7.00 -4.96 19.00
C PHE A 533 6.09 -4.65 20.20
N GLN A 534 6.73 -4.11 21.24
CA GLN A 534 6.03 -3.64 22.44
C GLN A 534 5.31 -2.31 22.20
N PRO A 535 4.13 -2.11 22.81
CA PRO A 535 3.46 -0.81 22.86
C PRO A 535 4.40 0.33 23.28
N PRO A 536 4.10 1.58 22.88
CA PRO A 536 4.90 2.72 23.28
C PRO A 536 4.84 2.90 24.81
N GLY A 537 5.96 3.26 25.42
CA GLY A 537 6.03 3.52 26.86
C GLY A 537 5.23 4.76 27.28
N GLU A 538 5.09 5.72 26.37
CA GLU A 538 4.26 6.91 26.53
C GLU A 538 3.37 7.06 25.29
N PHE A 539 2.08 7.32 25.51
CA PHE A 539 1.12 7.45 24.41
C PHE A 539 1.02 8.91 23.95
N PRO A 540 0.84 9.18 22.64
CA PRO A 540 0.76 10.54 22.13
C PRO A 540 -0.42 11.30 22.74
N HIS A 541 -0.21 12.56 23.09
CA HIS A 541 -1.26 13.42 23.66
C HIS A 541 -2.49 13.50 22.71
N PRO A 542 -3.74 13.54 23.23
CA PRO A 542 -4.91 13.49 22.37
C PRO A 542 -4.99 14.59 21.31
N ALA A 543 -4.50 15.80 21.60
CA ALA A 543 -4.41 16.88 20.61
C ALA A 543 -3.47 16.56 19.43
N ALA A 544 -2.35 15.89 19.70
CA ALA A 544 -1.40 15.47 18.66
C ALA A 544 -1.98 14.35 17.79
N LEU A 545 -2.71 13.40 18.41
CA LEU A 545 -3.42 12.35 17.67
C LEU A 545 -4.45 12.95 16.69
N ARG A 546 -5.22 13.95 17.14
CA ARG A 546 -6.21 14.65 16.29
C ARG A 546 -5.54 15.37 15.13
N ALA A 547 -4.49 16.15 15.39
CA ALA A 547 -3.75 16.84 14.34
C ALA A 547 -3.16 15.87 13.30
N ALA A 548 -2.63 14.72 13.75
CA ALA A 548 -2.17 13.67 12.85
C ALA A 548 -3.31 13.08 12.01
N ALA A 549 -4.44 12.77 12.62
CA ALA A 549 -5.60 12.23 11.92
C ALA A 549 -6.17 13.23 10.90
N GLU A 550 -6.17 14.52 11.21
CA GLU A 550 -6.53 15.60 10.28
C GLU A 550 -5.58 15.65 9.07
N GLY A 551 -4.27 15.56 9.30
CA GLY A 551 -3.28 15.53 8.20
C GLY A 551 -3.38 14.27 7.33
N ILE A 552 -3.86 13.16 7.89
CA ILE A 552 -4.09 11.90 7.15
C ILE A 552 -5.38 11.98 6.33
N VAL A 553 -6.50 12.37 6.92
CA VAL A 553 -7.79 12.41 6.23
C VAL A 553 -7.82 13.43 5.08
N GLU A 554 -6.98 14.46 5.13
CA GLU A 554 -6.80 15.43 4.05
C GLU A 554 -6.25 14.84 2.74
N GLN A 555 -5.69 13.64 2.79
CA GLN A 555 -5.25 12.93 1.59
C GLN A 555 -6.41 12.27 0.82
N LEU A 556 -7.56 12.07 1.47
CA LEU A 556 -8.67 11.30 0.93
C LEU A 556 -9.35 11.94 -0.31
N PRO A 557 -9.58 13.27 -0.40
CA PRO A 557 -10.13 13.90 -1.60
C PRO A 557 -9.24 13.73 -2.84
N GLU A 558 -7.92 13.77 -2.70
CA GLU A 558 -6.98 13.52 -3.80
C GLU A 558 -7.07 12.07 -4.31
N GLN A 559 -7.37 11.13 -3.41
CA GLN A 559 -7.55 9.71 -3.76
C GLN A 559 -8.93 9.39 -4.32
N ALA A 560 -9.92 10.28 -4.22
CA ALA A 560 -11.32 9.99 -4.56
C ALA A 560 -11.50 9.48 -6.01
N LEU A 561 -10.76 10.03 -6.97
CA LEU A 561 -10.79 9.61 -8.38
C LEU A 561 -10.27 8.19 -8.60
N LYS A 562 -9.34 7.74 -7.74
CA LYS A 562 -8.75 6.39 -7.78
C LYS A 562 -9.65 5.33 -7.14
N LEU A 563 -10.68 5.77 -6.42
CA LEU A 563 -11.59 4.92 -5.65
C LEU A 563 -13.00 4.93 -6.25
N GLU A 564 -13.15 5.17 -7.56
CA GLU A 564 -14.46 5.21 -8.22
C GLU A 564 -15.22 3.88 -8.10
N THR A 565 -14.55 2.74 -8.21
CA THR A 565 -15.17 1.43 -8.00
C THR A 565 -15.81 1.34 -6.61
N LEU A 566 -15.09 1.81 -5.58
CA LEU A 566 -15.60 1.88 -4.21
C LEU A 566 -16.79 2.86 -4.10
N LEU A 567 -16.69 4.02 -4.74
CA LEU A 567 -17.75 5.03 -4.78
C LEU A 567 -19.04 4.46 -5.39
N PHE A 568 -18.93 3.82 -6.56
CA PHE A 568 -20.06 3.26 -7.30
C PHE A 568 -20.72 2.11 -6.53
N GLU A 569 -19.94 1.13 -6.10
CA GLU A 569 -20.44 -0.06 -5.41
C GLU A 569 -21.05 0.30 -4.06
N GLN A 570 -20.40 1.18 -3.29
CA GLN A 570 -20.96 1.64 -2.02
C GLN A 570 -22.20 2.52 -2.24
N GLY A 571 -22.20 3.37 -3.27
CA GLY A 571 -23.37 4.17 -3.65
C GLY A 571 -24.58 3.32 -4.01
N ALA A 572 -24.38 2.25 -4.80
CA ALA A 572 -25.42 1.28 -5.16
C ALA A 572 -25.94 0.52 -3.93
N ASN A 573 -25.04 0.11 -3.03
CA ASN A 573 -25.41 -0.55 -1.78
C ASN A 573 -26.21 0.35 -0.82
N LEU A 574 -25.97 1.66 -0.85
CA LEU A 574 -26.70 2.64 -0.05
C LEU A 574 -28.00 3.16 -0.72
N ALA A 575 -28.29 2.76 -1.95
CA ALA A 575 -29.40 3.32 -2.74
C ALA A 575 -30.79 2.93 -2.17
N PRO A 576 -31.79 3.85 -2.21
CA PRO A 576 -33.13 3.59 -1.65
C PRO A 576 -33.88 2.42 -2.28
N ALA A 577 -33.61 2.05 -3.53
CA ALA A 577 -34.26 0.92 -4.20
C ALA A 577 -33.91 -0.44 -3.57
N ASN A 578 -32.66 -0.59 -3.10
CA ASN A 578 -32.26 -1.72 -2.26
C ASN A 578 -32.87 -1.60 -0.87
N MET A 579 -33.16 -0.40 -0.36
CA MET A 579 -33.91 -0.21 0.88
C MET A 579 -35.43 -0.41 0.77
N ALA A 580 -36.02 -0.30 -0.43
CA ALA A 580 -37.46 -0.43 -0.65
C ALA A 580 -37.88 -1.89 -0.94
N ARG A 581 -36.98 -2.72 -1.49
CA ARG A 581 -37.16 -4.19 -1.51
C ARG A 581 -37.25 -4.77 -0.08
N ILE A 582 -36.68 -4.10 0.92
CA ILE A 582 -36.69 -4.47 2.35
C ILE A 582 -38.05 -4.25 3.02
N ALA A 583 -38.91 -3.38 2.48
CA ALA A 583 -40.24 -3.15 3.07
C ALA A 583 -41.31 -4.14 2.55
N ASN A 584 -41.00 -4.89 1.49
CA ASN A 584 -41.96 -5.75 0.77
C ASN A 584 -41.50 -7.22 0.64
N ALA A 585 -40.44 -7.62 1.35
CA ALA A 585 -39.99 -9.01 1.51
C ALA A 585 -39.95 -9.33 3.00
#